data_AF-A0A820F4Q1-F1
#
_entry.id   AF-A0A820F4Q1-F1
#
_cell.length_a   1.000
_cell.length_b   1.000
_cell.length_c   1.000
_cell.angle_alpha   90.00
_cell.angle_beta   90.00
_cell.angle_gamma   90.00
#
_symmetry.space_group_name_H-M   'P 1'
#
loop_
_entity.id
_entity.type
_entity.pdbx_description
1 polymer ?
#
loop_
_entity_poly.entity_id
_entity_poly.type
_entity_poly.pdbx_seq_one_letter_code
_entity_poly.pdbx_strand_id
1 'polypeptide(L)'
;KYQYLQQVEELSTEVRELRRELSRYRRQHHLLRTKSIAEEDSAEIRKIKKVQSLCRGWLYRQRWKRIVEEYIRSPHAELMRKRNNIVFNLVESERDYVHQLEILVANYVRPFRMAASSKKPTITHEDVNSIFLNTEIILFLHQIFYKGLSKKLENWPTFYTGDLFDMFISMLHIYLEYVRNHHYSLQCLVECKLSSSEFNKFLERCET
;
A
#
# COMPACT_ATOMS: atom_id res chain seq x y z
N LYS A 1 -103.00 -9.36 35.93
CA LYS A 1 -102.30 -8.49 36.91
C LYS A 1 -100.92 -9.05 37.30
N TYR A 2 -100.79 -10.35 37.56
CA TYR A 2 -99.51 -11.02 37.86
C TYR A 2 -98.51 -10.99 36.68
N GLN A 3 -98.97 -11.26 35.45
CA GLN A 3 -98.13 -11.22 34.24
C GLN A 3 -97.46 -9.86 33.98
N TYR A 4 -98.16 -8.75 34.21
CA TYR A 4 -97.60 -7.40 34.01
C TYR A 4 -96.52 -7.05 35.04
N LEU A 5 -96.65 -7.51 36.28
CA LEU A 5 -95.64 -7.28 37.33
C LEU A 5 -94.37 -8.06 37.02
N GLN A 6 -94.51 -9.31 36.57
CA GLN A 6 -93.39 -10.13 36.12
C GLN A 6 -92.66 -9.47 34.93
N GLN A 7 -93.41 -8.95 33.95
CA GLN A 7 -92.84 -8.27 32.80
C GLN A 7 -92.08 -6.99 33.17
N VAL A 8 -92.56 -6.22 34.15
CA VAL A 8 -91.86 -5.03 34.66
C VAL A 8 -90.58 -5.40 35.40
N GLU A 9 -90.58 -6.49 36.16
CA GLU A 9 -89.38 -6.98 36.84
C GLU A 9 -88.34 -7.49 35.84
N GLU A 10 -88.76 -8.25 34.83
CA GLU A 10 -87.93 -8.72 33.72
C GLU A 10 -87.29 -7.53 32.95
N LEU A 11 -88.08 -6.53 32.55
CA LEU A 11 -87.58 -5.31 31.91
C LEU A 11 -86.61 -4.52 32.81
N SER A 12 -86.86 -4.47 34.12
CA SER A 12 -85.97 -3.79 35.08
C SER A 12 -84.63 -4.53 35.22
N THR A 13 -84.65 -5.86 35.20
CA THR A 13 -83.43 -6.68 35.18
C THR A 13 -82.66 -6.49 33.88
N GLU A 14 -83.34 -6.47 32.73
CA GLU A 14 -82.74 -6.26 31.41
C GLU A 14 -82.10 -4.87 31.31
N VAL A 15 -82.79 -3.80 31.73
CA VAL A 15 -82.22 -2.44 31.76
C VAL A 15 -80.98 -2.37 32.65
N ARG A 16 -80.95 -3.10 33.77
CA ARG A 16 -79.79 -3.16 34.67
C ARG A 16 -78.62 -3.89 34.00
N GLU A 17 -78.88 -4.95 33.26
CA GLU A 17 -77.88 -5.67 32.48
C GLU A 17 -77.33 -4.84 31.32
N LEU A 18 -78.21 -4.22 30.54
CA LEU A 18 -77.82 -3.31 29.45
C LEU A 18 -76.98 -2.14 29.97
N ARG A 19 -77.29 -1.57 31.13
CA ARG A 19 -76.46 -0.53 31.77
C ARG A 19 -75.08 -1.06 32.17
N ARG A 20 -75.00 -2.29 32.69
CA ARG A 20 -73.72 -2.94 33.03
C ARG A 20 -72.91 -3.22 31.77
N GLU A 21 -73.55 -3.69 30.72
CA GLU A 21 -72.93 -3.98 29.42
C GLU A 21 -72.44 -2.71 28.74
N LEU A 22 -73.24 -1.65 28.69
CA LEU A 22 -72.85 -0.34 28.16
C LEU A 22 -71.65 0.23 28.95
N SER A 23 -71.60 0.00 30.27
CA SER A 23 -70.46 0.37 31.12
C SER A 23 -69.21 -0.47 30.85
N ARG A 24 -69.36 -1.75 30.48
CA ARG A 24 -68.24 -2.60 30.03
C ARG A 24 -67.75 -2.14 28.65
N TYR A 25 -68.65 -1.92 27.71
CA TYR A 25 -68.36 -1.46 26.36
C TYR A 25 -67.64 -0.11 26.37
N ARG A 26 -68.13 0.87 27.15
CA ARG A 26 -67.46 2.18 27.30
C ARG A 26 -66.03 2.05 27.87
N ARG A 27 -65.82 1.19 28.86
CA ARG A 27 -64.48 0.93 29.43
C ARG A 27 -63.55 0.29 28.41
N GLN A 28 -64.02 -0.73 27.70
CA GLN A 28 -63.24 -1.40 26.66
C GLN A 28 -62.89 -0.45 25.52
N HIS A 29 -63.85 0.37 25.07
CA HIS A 29 -63.61 1.38 24.04
C HIS A 29 -62.60 2.44 24.48
N HIS A 30 -62.66 2.90 25.74
CA HIS A 30 -61.66 3.82 26.29
C HIS A 30 -60.26 3.18 26.32
N LEU A 31 -60.14 1.93 26.80
CA LEU A 31 -58.87 1.21 26.84
C LEU A 31 -58.26 1.02 25.45
N LEU A 32 -59.07 0.65 24.45
CA LEU A 32 -58.63 0.51 23.06
C LEU A 32 -58.15 1.83 22.48
N ARG A 33 -58.87 2.93 22.74
CA ARG A 33 -58.47 4.27 22.32
C ARG A 33 -57.13 4.69 22.94
N THR A 34 -56.96 4.49 24.25
CA THR A 34 -55.69 4.80 24.94
C THR A 34 -54.53 3.95 24.41
N LYS A 35 -54.78 2.66 24.14
CA LYS A 35 -53.78 1.77 23.55
C LYS A 35 -53.38 2.23 22.14
N SER A 36 -54.36 2.62 21.31
CA SER A 36 -54.10 3.16 19.97
C SER A 36 -53.22 4.42 20.01
N ILE A 37 -53.51 5.36 20.91
CA ILE A 37 -52.72 6.58 21.07
C ILE A 37 -51.29 6.24 21.52
N ALA A 38 -51.14 5.35 22.51
CA ALA A 38 -49.82 4.92 22.98
C ALA A 38 -49.01 4.19 21.90
N GLU A 39 -49.66 3.41 21.03
CA GLU A 39 -49.03 2.75 19.88
C GLU A 39 -48.58 3.75 18.81
N GLU A 40 -49.38 4.79 18.56
CA GLU A 40 -49.09 5.90 17.64
C GLU A 40 -47.90 6.73 18.15
N ASP A 41 -47.94 7.19 19.41
CA ASP A 41 -46.83 7.90 20.07
C ASP A 41 -45.54 7.06 20.01
N SER A 42 -45.65 5.75 20.26
CA SER A 42 -44.54 4.81 20.16
C SER A 42 -43.99 4.70 18.73
N ALA A 43 -44.86 4.75 17.72
CA ALA A 43 -44.48 4.76 16.31
C ALA A 43 -43.77 6.07 15.91
N GLU A 44 -44.25 7.21 16.39
CA GLU A 44 -43.62 8.51 16.17
C GLU A 44 -42.23 8.58 16.81
N ILE A 45 -42.09 8.12 18.06
CA ILE A 45 -40.79 8.03 18.75
C ILE A 45 -39.82 7.15 17.94
N ARG A 46 -40.28 6.04 17.34
CA ARG A 46 -39.44 5.21 16.45
C ARG A 46 -38.99 5.97 15.20
N LYS A 47 -39.86 6.76 14.57
CA LYS A 47 -39.50 7.60 13.41
C LYS A 47 -38.45 8.66 13.78
N ILE A 48 -38.64 9.36 14.91
CA ILE A 48 -37.69 10.35 15.43
C ILE A 48 -36.32 9.70 15.66
N LYS A 49 -36.27 8.53 16.32
CA LYS A 49 -35.01 7.80 16.54
C LYS A 49 -34.31 7.43 15.23
N LYS A 50 -35.05 7.06 14.18
CA LYS A 50 -34.48 6.79 12.84
C LYS A 50 -33.89 8.05 12.20
N VAL A 51 -34.59 9.17 12.23
CA VAL A 51 -34.06 10.44 11.71
C VAL A 51 -32.82 10.87 12.50
N GLN A 52 -32.87 10.79 13.83
CA GLN A 52 -31.73 11.09 14.68
C GLN A 52 -30.52 10.17 14.39
N SER A 53 -30.72 8.88 14.15
CA SER A 53 -29.62 7.97 13.80
C SER A 53 -29.02 8.30 12.42
N LEU A 54 -29.85 8.64 11.43
CA LEU A 54 -29.40 9.11 10.12
C LEU A 54 -28.59 10.40 10.24
N CYS A 55 -29.09 11.40 10.98
CA CYS A 55 -28.40 12.67 11.22
C CYS A 55 -27.07 12.46 11.94
N ARG A 56 -27.03 11.65 13.01
CA ARG A 56 -25.79 11.30 13.72
C ARG A 56 -24.79 10.61 12.78
N GLY A 57 -25.25 9.67 11.97
CA GLY A 57 -24.41 8.99 10.98
C GLY A 57 -23.88 9.94 9.89
N TRP A 58 -24.70 10.87 9.43
CA TRP A 58 -24.28 11.90 8.47
C TRP A 58 -23.24 12.84 9.07
N LEU A 59 -23.46 13.35 10.29
CA LEU A 59 -22.50 14.19 11.01
C LEU A 59 -21.18 13.46 11.24
N TYR A 60 -21.22 12.18 11.61
CA TYR A 60 -20.02 11.36 11.78
C TYR A 60 -19.23 11.25 10.47
N ARG A 61 -19.90 10.94 9.34
CA ARG A 61 -19.26 10.89 8.03
C ARG A 61 -18.65 12.24 7.64
N GLN A 62 -19.36 13.34 7.89
CA GLN A 62 -18.88 14.68 7.58
C GLN A 62 -17.67 15.08 8.43
N ARG A 63 -17.68 14.72 9.72
CA ARG A 63 -16.53 14.92 10.61
C ARG A 63 -15.34 14.06 10.18
N TRP A 64 -15.57 12.80 9.84
CA TRP A 64 -14.52 11.89 9.36
C TRP A 64 -13.86 12.40 8.08
N LYS A 65 -14.66 12.84 7.10
CA LYS A 65 -14.15 13.45 5.86
C LYS A 65 -13.20 14.61 6.15
N ARG A 66 -13.60 15.52 7.05
CA ARG A 66 -12.77 16.66 7.45
C ARG A 66 -11.46 16.23 8.11
N ILE A 67 -11.51 15.29 9.06
CA ILE A 67 -10.31 14.77 9.74
C ILE A 67 -9.36 14.14 8.72
N VAL A 68 -9.88 13.35 7.78
CA VAL A 68 -9.08 12.73 6.72
C VAL A 68 -8.47 13.78 5.81
N GLU A 69 -9.23 14.79 5.37
CA GLU A 69 -8.71 15.87 4.53
C GLU A 69 -7.64 16.69 5.24
N GLU A 70 -7.84 17.04 6.51
CA GLU A 70 -6.85 17.72 7.36
C GLU A 70 -5.58 16.87 7.51
N TYR A 71 -5.73 15.56 7.73
CA TYR A 71 -4.61 14.64 7.81
C TYR A 71 -3.85 14.57 6.48
N ILE A 72 -4.53 14.36 5.35
CA ILE A 72 -3.89 14.25 4.03
C ILE A 72 -3.11 15.52 3.67
N ARG A 73 -3.62 16.69 4.07
CA ARG A 73 -2.97 18.00 3.88
C ARG A 73 -1.96 18.34 4.98
N SER A 74 -1.85 17.52 6.02
CA SER A 74 -0.92 17.79 7.12
C SER A 74 0.54 17.67 6.67
N PRO A 75 1.46 18.46 7.24
CA PRO A 75 2.88 18.31 6.97
C PRO A 75 3.41 16.91 7.28
N HIS A 76 2.84 16.24 8.30
CA HIS A 76 3.22 14.88 8.66
C HIS A 76 2.91 13.86 7.54
N ALA A 77 1.71 13.91 6.95
CA ALA A 77 1.34 13.02 5.86
C ALA A 77 2.14 13.31 4.58
N GLU A 78 2.49 14.57 4.33
CA GLU A 78 3.41 14.93 3.25
C GLU A 78 4.81 14.35 3.46
N LEU A 79 5.39 14.49 4.66
CA LEU A 79 6.69 13.91 5.00
C LEU A 79 6.68 12.39 4.88
N MET A 80 5.61 11.72 5.30
CA MET A 80 5.45 10.27 5.11
C MET A 80 5.43 9.91 3.63
N ARG A 81 4.63 10.60 2.80
CA ARG A 81 4.66 10.36 1.34
C ARG A 81 6.03 10.58 0.73
N LYS A 82 6.74 11.65 1.14
CA LYS A 82 8.09 11.95 0.68
C LYS A 82 9.08 10.85 1.07
N ARG A 83 9.06 10.39 2.33
CA ARG A 83 9.88 9.27 2.80
C ARG A 83 9.62 8.01 1.98
N ASN A 84 8.36 7.67 1.76
CA ASN A 84 7.98 6.47 1.00
C ASN A 84 8.51 6.56 -0.44
N ASN A 85 8.31 7.71 -1.09
CA ASN A 85 8.80 7.94 -2.44
C ASN A 85 10.33 7.78 -2.53
N ILE A 86 11.08 8.35 -1.59
CA ILE A 86 12.55 8.23 -1.56
C ILE A 86 12.97 6.76 -1.41
N VAL A 87 12.34 6.01 -0.51
CA VAL A 87 12.69 4.60 -0.28
C VAL A 87 12.38 3.73 -1.49
N PHE A 88 11.19 3.89 -2.10
CA PHE A 88 10.83 3.13 -3.29
C PHE A 88 11.78 3.44 -4.46
N ASN A 89 12.02 4.73 -4.73
CA ASN A 89 12.96 5.14 -5.77
C ASN A 89 14.38 4.60 -5.51
N LEU A 90 14.85 4.59 -4.26
CA LEU A 90 16.15 4.02 -3.92
C LEU A 90 16.23 2.54 -4.32
N VAL A 91 15.25 1.73 -3.91
CA VAL A 91 15.22 0.29 -4.20
C VAL A 91 15.12 0.03 -5.71
N GLU A 92 14.27 0.78 -6.41
CA GLU A 92 14.11 0.68 -7.86
C GLU A 92 15.39 1.08 -8.59
N SER A 93 15.99 2.21 -8.24
CA SER A 93 17.25 2.66 -8.85
C SER A 93 18.40 1.68 -8.61
N GLU A 94 18.45 1.06 -7.43
CA GLU A 94 19.48 0.08 -7.10
C GLU A 94 19.28 -1.21 -7.90
N ARG A 95 18.03 -1.66 -8.08
CA ARG A 95 17.70 -2.80 -8.93
C ARG A 95 18.20 -2.58 -10.35
N ASP A 96 17.88 -1.43 -10.92
CA ASP A 96 18.24 -1.09 -12.30
C ASP A 96 19.77 -1.00 -12.45
N TYR A 97 20.44 -0.41 -11.47
CA TYR A 97 21.90 -0.32 -11.44
C TYR A 97 22.58 -1.69 -11.38
N VAL A 98 22.14 -2.57 -10.47
CA VAL A 98 22.63 -3.96 -10.38
C VAL A 98 22.42 -4.68 -11.71
N HIS A 99 21.23 -4.54 -12.31
CA HIS A 99 20.92 -5.17 -13.59
C HIS A 99 21.86 -4.71 -14.72
N GLN A 100 22.17 -3.41 -14.79
CA GLN A 100 23.13 -2.88 -15.76
C GLN A 100 24.55 -3.44 -15.53
N LEU A 101 24.99 -3.54 -14.28
CA LEU A 101 26.27 -4.16 -13.95
C LEU A 101 26.29 -5.66 -14.30
N GLU A 102 25.18 -6.38 -14.13
CA GLU A 102 25.06 -7.78 -14.53
C GLU A 102 25.23 -7.94 -16.04
N ILE A 103 24.59 -7.08 -16.84
CA ILE A 103 24.75 -7.04 -18.30
C ILE A 103 26.22 -6.75 -18.66
N LEU A 104 26.83 -5.74 -18.04
CA LEU A 104 28.23 -5.38 -18.28
C LEU A 104 29.16 -6.58 -18.02
N VAL A 105 28.99 -7.26 -16.89
CA VAL A 105 29.82 -8.41 -16.51
C VAL A 105 29.56 -9.60 -17.43
N ALA A 106 28.29 -9.92 -17.71
CA ALA A 106 27.91 -11.08 -18.50
C ALA A 106 28.29 -10.96 -19.97
N ASN A 107 28.05 -9.79 -20.57
CA ASN A 107 28.17 -9.60 -22.03
C ASN A 107 29.53 -9.04 -22.45
N TYR A 108 30.28 -8.41 -21.53
CA TYR A 108 31.57 -7.80 -21.86
C TYR A 108 32.70 -8.40 -21.02
N VAL A 109 32.68 -8.28 -19.68
CA VAL A 109 33.82 -8.69 -18.84
C VAL A 109 34.16 -10.16 -19.04
N ARG A 110 33.17 -11.06 -18.95
CA ARG A 110 33.40 -12.51 -19.09
C ARG A 110 33.85 -12.89 -20.49
N PRO A 111 33.18 -12.46 -21.59
CA PRO A 111 33.68 -12.71 -22.95
C PRO A 111 35.09 -12.18 -23.20
N PHE A 112 35.42 -10.99 -22.71
CA PHE A 112 36.75 -10.39 -22.87
C PHE A 112 37.83 -11.21 -22.17
N ARG A 113 37.56 -11.67 -20.93
CA ARG A 113 38.48 -12.59 -20.23
C ARG A 113 38.66 -13.91 -20.98
N MET A 114 37.57 -14.46 -21.53
CA MET A 114 37.64 -15.68 -22.34
C MET A 114 38.47 -15.47 -23.62
N ALA A 115 38.29 -14.32 -24.30
CA ALA A 115 39.06 -13.97 -25.48
C ALA A 115 40.56 -13.81 -25.17
N ALA A 116 40.90 -13.20 -24.04
CA ALA A 116 42.28 -13.05 -23.57
C ALA A 116 42.96 -14.40 -23.25
N SER A 117 42.20 -15.39 -22.79
CA SER A 117 42.69 -16.76 -22.55
C SER A 117 42.62 -17.68 -23.77
N SER A 118 42.21 -17.19 -24.93
CA SER A 118 42.05 -18.01 -26.13
C SER A 118 43.39 -18.35 -26.79
N LYS A 119 43.40 -19.35 -27.69
CA LYS A 119 44.62 -19.75 -28.43
C LYS A 119 45.18 -18.62 -29.33
N LYS A 120 44.34 -17.68 -29.76
CA LYS A 120 44.71 -16.50 -30.54
C LYS A 120 44.07 -15.27 -29.89
N PRO A 121 44.67 -14.71 -28.84
CA PRO A 121 44.06 -13.64 -28.07
C PRO A 121 43.91 -12.37 -28.92
N THR A 122 42.71 -11.80 -28.90
CA THR A 122 42.38 -10.50 -29.54
C THR A 122 42.58 -9.32 -28.60
N ILE A 123 42.80 -9.58 -27.32
CA ILE A 123 43.05 -8.62 -26.25
C ILE A 123 43.89 -9.31 -25.17
N THR A 124 44.74 -8.57 -24.44
CA THR A 124 45.55 -9.15 -23.36
C THR A 124 44.80 -9.16 -22.02
N HIS A 125 45.24 -9.99 -21.07
CA HIS A 125 44.70 -9.96 -19.71
C HIS A 125 44.92 -8.61 -19.01
N GLU A 126 46.01 -7.91 -19.33
CA GLU A 126 46.33 -6.59 -18.79
C GLU A 126 45.37 -5.50 -19.31
N ASP A 127 45.06 -5.54 -20.61
CA ASP A 127 44.07 -4.64 -21.21
C ASP A 127 42.67 -4.88 -20.60
N VAL A 128 42.26 -6.14 -20.45
CA VAL A 128 40.95 -6.47 -19.83
C VAL A 128 40.88 -5.96 -18.40
N ASN A 129 41.95 -6.13 -17.62
CA ASN A 129 42.01 -5.62 -16.24
C ASN A 129 42.06 -4.08 -16.19
N SER A 130 42.73 -3.43 -17.15
CA SER A 130 42.79 -1.96 -17.26
C SER A 130 41.44 -1.35 -17.61
N ILE A 131 40.68 -2.02 -18.50
CA ILE A 131 39.36 -1.57 -18.96
C ILE A 131 38.30 -1.78 -17.87
N PHE A 132 38.20 -2.98 -17.28
CA PHE A 132 37.10 -3.33 -16.37
C PHE A 132 37.46 -3.29 -14.88
N LEU A 133 38.75 -3.28 -14.53
CA LEU A 133 39.23 -3.20 -13.15
C LEU A 133 38.46 -4.15 -12.20
N ASN A 134 37.87 -3.60 -11.15
CA ASN A 134 37.16 -4.30 -10.08
C ASN A 134 35.63 -4.32 -10.28
N THR A 135 35.14 -4.21 -11.52
CA THR A 135 33.69 -4.20 -11.84
C THR A 135 32.93 -5.39 -11.25
N GLU A 136 33.50 -6.60 -11.28
CA GLU A 136 32.84 -7.79 -10.70
C GLU A 136 32.67 -7.69 -9.17
N ILE A 137 33.65 -7.08 -8.49
CA ILE A 137 33.59 -6.83 -7.04
C ILE A 137 32.50 -5.80 -6.75
N ILE A 138 32.43 -4.74 -7.56
CA ILE A 138 31.38 -3.72 -7.45
C ILE A 138 30.00 -4.35 -7.63
N LEU A 139 29.80 -5.16 -8.67
CA LEU A 139 28.55 -5.89 -8.88
C LEU A 139 28.17 -6.72 -7.66
N PHE A 140 29.10 -7.52 -7.14
CA PHE A 140 28.83 -8.37 -5.98
C PHE A 140 28.38 -7.57 -4.75
N LEU A 141 29.03 -6.44 -4.49
CA LEU A 141 28.69 -5.58 -3.36
C LEU A 141 27.31 -4.94 -3.52
N HIS A 142 26.99 -4.43 -4.72
CA HIS A 142 25.67 -3.86 -5.02
C HIS A 142 24.56 -4.93 -4.98
N GLN A 143 24.83 -6.17 -5.38
CA GLN A 143 23.89 -7.29 -5.20
C GLN A 143 23.58 -7.57 -3.72
N ILE A 144 24.59 -7.51 -2.83
CA ILE A 144 24.38 -7.64 -1.39
C ILE A 144 23.53 -6.47 -0.87
N PHE A 145 23.86 -5.25 -1.27
CA PHE A 145 23.14 -4.05 -0.86
C PHE A 145 21.67 -4.09 -1.30
N TYR A 146 21.41 -4.41 -2.57
CA TYR A 146 20.06 -4.57 -3.13
C TYR A 146 19.26 -5.65 -2.40
N LYS A 147 19.87 -6.80 -2.10
CA LYS A 147 19.23 -7.87 -1.33
C LYS A 147 18.89 -7.41 0.09
N GLY A 148 19.77 -6.62 0.72
CA GLY A 148 19.55 -5.97 2.00
C GLY A 148 18.36 -5.02 1.97
N LEU A 149 18.30 -4.12 0.97
CA LEU A 149 17.19 -3.19 0.76
C LEU A 149 15.86 -3.91 0.56
N SER A 150 15.84 -4.92 -0.33
CA SER A 150 14.64 -5.72 -0.64
C SER A 150 14.08 -6.39 0.61
N LYS A 151 14.96 -7.01 1.42
CA LYS A 151 14.55 -7.67 2.67
C LYS A 151 14.00 -6.68 3.71
N LYS A 152 14.56 -5.47 3.79
CA LYS A 152 14.01 -4.43 4.69
C LYS A 152 12.64 -3.96 4.20
N LEU A 153 12.42 -3.90 2.89
CA LEU A 153 11.15 -3.50 2.30
C LEU A 153 10.00 -4.47 2.61
N GLU A 154 10.29 -5.76 2.82
CA GLU A 154 9.29 -6.75 3.29
C GLU A 154 8.65 -6.37 4.63
N ASN A 155 9.37 -5.63 5.49
CA ASN A 155 8.90 -5.20 6.81
C ASN A 155 8.37 -3.75 6.82
N TRP A 156 7.93 -3.26 5.66
CA TRP A 156 7.34 -1.92 5.52
C TRP A 156 6.10 -1.74 6.42
N PRO A 157 5.89 -0.58 7.09
CA PRO A 157 6.60 0.71 6.98
C PRO A 157 7.74 0.92 8.00
N THR A 158 8.07 -0.11 8.78
CA THR A 158 9.13 -0.10 9.80
C THR A 158 10.50 -0.28 9.12
N PHE A 159 10.79 0.62 8.18
CA PHE A 159 11.98 0.62 7.35
C PHE A 159 13.05 1.53 7.97
N TYR A 160 14.14 0.92 8.45
CA TYR A 160 15.35 1.61 8.93
C TYR A 160 16.54 1.16 8.07
N THR A 161 17.24 2.13 7.48
CA THR A 161 18.35 1.91 6.53
C THR A 161 19.73 2.14 7.11
N GLY A 162 19.84 2.61 8.36
CA GLY A 162 21.12 3.05 8.94
C GLY A 162 22.21 1.99 8.84
N ASP A 163 21.87 0.74 9.15
CA ASP A 163 22.76 -0.41 9.08
C ASP A 163 23.18 -0.79 7.65
N LEU A 164 22.34 -0.50 6.65
CA LEU A 164 22.69 -0.72 5.25
C LEU A 164 23.67 0.35 4.73
N PHE A 165 23.63 1.57 5.28
CA PHE A 165 24.58 2.61 4.89
C PHE A 165 25.98 2.37 5.45
N ASP A 166 26.13 1.71 6.59
CA ASP A 166 27.45 1.30 7.11
C ASP A 166 28.15 0.31 6.16
N MET A 167 27.36 -0.59 5.54
CA MET A 167 27.84 -1.46 4.46
C MET A 167 28.26 -0.63 3.24
N PHE A 168 27.45 0.35 2.84
CA PHE A 168 27.74 1.21 1.68
C PHE A 168 28.98 2.08 1.88
N ILE A 169 29.22 2.60 3.10
CA ILE A 169 30.43 3.35 3.45
C ILE A 169 31.66 2.47 3.27
N SER A 170 31.60 1.20 3.67
CA SER A 170 32.67 0.24 3.44
C SER A 170 32.92 -0.02 1.94
N MET A 171 31.87 0.06 1.10
CA MET A 171 31.98 -0.07 -0.36
C MET A 171 32.62 1.15 -1.03
N LEU A 172 32.45 2.36 -0.50
CA LEU A 172 32.99 3.59 -1.09
C LEU A 172 34.49 3.53 -1.32
N HIS A 173 35.25 2.90 -0.41
CA HIS A 173 36.69 2.76 -0.55
C HIS A 173 37.08 1.96 -1.82
N ILE A 174 36.35 0.88 -2.12
CA ILE A 174 36.57 0.04 -3.31
C ILE A 174 36.15 0.80 -4.57
N TYR A 175 35.09 1.59 -4.46
CA TYR A 175 34.54 2.38 -5.57
C TYR A 175 35.45 3.54 -5.98
N LEU A 176 36.23 4.12 -5.05
CA LEU A 176 37.17 5.20 -5.34
C LEU A 176 38.21 4.81 -6.39
N GLU A 177 38.72 3.58 -6.34
CA GLU A 177 39.69 3.09 -7.32
C GLU A 177 39.09 3.00 -8.72
N TYR A 178 37.85 2.50 -8.81
CA TYR A 178 37.09 2.40 -10.06
C TYR A 178 36.84 3.76 -10.69
N VAL A 179 36.39 4.74 -9.89
CA VAL A 179 36.13 6.09 -10.36
C VAL A 179 37.41 6.78 -10.80
N ARG A 180 38.50 6.63 -10.05
CA ARG A 180 39.81 7.21 -10.41
C ARG A 180 40.37 6.60 -11.70
N ASN A 181 40.12 5.31 -11.95
CA ASN A 181 40.59 4.61 -13.14
C ASN A 181 39.78 4.94 -14.41
N HIS A 182 38.64 5.65 -14.30
CA HIS A 182 37.71 5.83 -15.42
C HIS A 182 38.33 6.42 -16.70
N HIS A 183 39.19 7.43 -16.57
CA HIS A 183 39.84 8.01 -17.75
C HIS A 183 40.84 7.03 -18.40
N TYR A 184 41.59 6.29 -17.58
CA TYR A 184 42.57 5.32 -18.06
C TYR A 184 41.90 4.11 -18.73
N SER A 185 40.79 3.61 -18.17
CA SER A 185 40.03 2.52 -18.78
C SER A 185 39.47 2.89 -20.16
N LEU A 186 38.97 4.11 -20.31
CA LEU A 186 38.51 4.62 -21.61
C LEU A 186 39.65 4.73 -22.62
N GLN A 187 40.81 5.24 -22.20
CA GLN A 187 41.98 5.35 -23.07
C GLN A 187 42.42 3.97 -23.56
N CYS A 188 42.57 2.99 -22.65
CA CYS A 188 42.96 1.62 -23.00
C CYS A 188 41.95 1.00 -23.99
N LEU A 189 40.64 1.19 -23.76
CA LEU A 189 39.61 0.72 -24.69
C LEU A 189 39.75 1.32 -26.09
N VAL A 190 40.03 2.61 -26.19
CA VAL A 190 40.25 3.29 -27.48
C VAL A 190 41.51 2.76 -28.17
N GLU A 191 42.60 2.57 -27.43
CA GLU A 191 43.84 2.00 -27.96
C GLU A 191 43.63 0.58 -28.50
N CYS A 192 42.87 -0.27 -27.80
CA CYS A 192 42.48 -1.60 -28.30
C CYS A 192 41.65 -1.51 -29.59
N LYS A 193 40.69 -0.57 -29.68
CA LYS A 193 39.90 -0.34 -30.90
C LYS A 193 40.76 0.10 -32.08
N LEU A 194 41.75 0.95 -31.86
CA LEU A 194 42.61 1.44 -32.94
C LEU A 194 43.65 0.39 -33.38
N SER A 195 44.10 -0.45 -32.45
CA SER A 195 45.22 -1.38 -32.70
C SER A 195 44.82 -2.68 -33.39
N SER A 196 43.56 -3.12 -33.29
CA SER A 196 43.12 -4.41 -33.86
C SER A 196 41.73 -4.37 -34.50
N SER A 197 41.65 -4.76 -35.78
CA SER A 197 40.37 -4.97 -36.48
C SER A 197 39.60 -6.19 -35.93
N GLU A 198 40.31 -7.24 -35.51
CA GLU A 198 39.71 -8.40 -34.86
C GLU A 198 39.06 -8.06 -33.53
N PHE A 199 39.66 -7.16 -32.75
CA PHE A 199 39.06 -6.65 -31.52
C PHE A 199 37.73 -5.93 -31.80
N ASN A 200 37.67 -5.06 -32.81
CA ASN A 200 36.43 -4.37 -33.18
C ASN A 200 35.33 -5.37 -33.58
N LYS A 201 35.65 -6.37 -34.42
CA LYS A 201 34.69 -7.42 -34.79
C LYS A 201 34.22 -8.25 -33.60
N PHE A 202 35.08 -8.45 -32.61
CA PHE A 202 34.71 -9.13 -31.38
C PHE A 202 33.79 -8.27 -30.52
N LEU A 203 34.10 -6.99 -30.37
CA LEU A 203 33.27 -6.05 -29.62
C LEU A 203 31.88 -5.90 -30.24
N GLU A 204 31.76 -5.79 -31.57
CA GLU A 204 30.46 -5.75 -32.27
C GLU A 204 29.60 -6.98 -31.96
N ARG A 205 30.21 -8.17 -31.80
CA ARG A 205 29.49 -9.40 -31.42
C ARG A 205 29.02 -9.41 -29.97
N CYS A 206 29.68 -8.65 -29.08
CA CYS A 206 29.24 -8.48 -27.70
C CYS A 206 28.10 -7.47 -27.56
N GLU A 207 27.97 -6.55 -28.52
CA GLU A 207 26.93 -5.51 -28.55
C GLU A 207 25.59 -6.00 -29.11
N THR A 208 25.60 -7.03 -29.97
CA THR A 208 24.40 -7.73 -30.53
C THR A 208 23.84 -8.80 -29.60
#